data_AF-A0A813LCX2-F1
#
_entry.id   AF-A0A813LCX2-F1
#
_cell.length_a   1.000
_cell.length_b   1.000
_cell.length_c   1.000
_cell.angle_alpha   90.00
_cell.angle_beta   90.00
_cell.angle_gamma   90.00
#
_symmetry.space_group_name_H-M   'P 1'
#
loop_
_entity.id
_entity.type
_entity.pdbx_description
1 polymer ?
#
loop_
_entity_poly.entity_id
_entity_poly.type
_entity_poly.pdbx_seq_one_letter_code
_entity_poly.pdbx_strand_id
1 'polypeptide(L)'
;MGLHDRTNTALHSLRHPGSQLHHRGVSLATVMDFGGRHFKSNVGPKDYAALSFPTDKYDIFVSHSWRTSRRAKYAALLYHTSLVPAVCAGLAAGILAFALQVQGILPPFGLDLKYEESLPGSMWCQLIGGCTFFAILVMWARLVELAKSTRGTKVSCFLDCLCINQGDAVLKQAGIDSIGAYLRNSDSMLVLWAPEYFTRLWCCFELAVFLEKSTNVECKSLLQNSLAEMGPTSAGAAGDLQRNTSPSEINHEETAPARIAAVATTAQGTRNETHDRKLRMIPVQMGVFCLACIVFGYVQGCCGRGMGFLVRQLSDLFWALSLF
;
A
#
# COMPACT_ATOMS: atom_id res chain seq x y z
N MET A 1 -12.92 32.06 38.35
CA MET A 1 -13.28 31.26 37.15
C MET A 1 -12.52 31.76 35.91
N GLY A 2 -11.17 31.81 35.95
CA GLY A 2 -10.40 32.45 34.86
C GLY A 2 -8.87 32.24 34.87
N LEU A 3 -8.35 31.25 35.60
CA LEU A 3 -6.91 30.96 35.64
C LEU A 3 -6.52 29.64 34.95
N HIS A 4 -7.48 28.78 34.62
CA HIS A 4 -7.21 27.50 33.93
C HIS A 4 -7.11 27.62 32.39
N ASP A 5 -7.50 28.77 31.84
CA ASP A 5 -7.58 28.97 30.38
C ASP A 5 -6.34 29.67 29.80
N ARG A 6 -5.50 30.27 30.66
CA ARG A 6 -4.28 30.98 30.22
C ARG A 6 -3.06 30.08 30.09
N THR A 7 -3.06 28.91 30.73
CA THR A 7 -1.95 27.94 30.64
C THR A 7 -1.97 27.13 29.35
N ASN A 8 -3.14 26.83 28.78
CA ASN A 8 -3.24 26.14 27.49
C ASN A 8 -2.82 27.03 26.30
N THR A 9 -3.15 28.32 26.35
CA THR A 9 -2.77 29.28 25.30
C THR A 9 -1.27 29.59 25.33
N ALA A 10 -0.65 29.60 26.51
CA ALA A 10 0.80 29.80 26.64
C ALA A 10 1.62 28.57 26.20
N LEU A 11 1.14 27.34 26.44
CA LEU A 11 1.79 26.10 25.98
C LEU A 11 1.77 25.94 24.45
N HIS A 12 0.79 26.53 23.76
CA HIS A 12 0.80 26.61 22.29
C HIS A 12 1.82 27.61 21.72
N SER A 13 2.27 28.59 22.52
CA SER A 13 3.19 29.66 22.08
C SER A 13 4.68 29.35 22.29
N LEU A 14 5.01 28.31 23.08
CA LEU A 14 6.39 27.85 23.29
C LEU A 14 6.84 26.78 22.27
N ARG A 15 6.13 26.66 21.14
CA ARG A 15 6.60 25.86 20.01
C ARG A 15 7.67 26.68 19.29
N HIS A 16 8.93 26.25 19.37
CA HIS A 16 10.04 26.90 18.68
C HIS A 16 9.63 27.25 17.22
N PRO A 17 9.87 28.49 16.75
CA PRO A 17 9.52 28.89 15.39
C PRO A 17 10.30 28.16 14.28
N GLY A 18 11.17 27.20 14.64
CA GLY A 18 11.87 26.28 13.72
C GLY A 18 11.50 24.80 13.86
N SER A 19 10.51 24.41 14.68
CA SER A 19 10.16 22.99 14.93
C SER A 19 8.69 22.66 14.61
N GLN A 20 8.13 23.27 13.57
CA GLN A 20 6.91 22.77 12.96
C GLN A 20 7.28 21.45 12.29
N LEU A 21 7.13 20.36 13.03
CA LEU A 21 7.28 19.03 12.46
C LEU A 21 6.13 18.86 11.47
N HIS A 22 6.43 19.14 10.20
CA HIS A 22 5.45 19.18 9.15
C HIS A 22 4.97 17.75 8.91
N HIS A 23 3.88 17.35 9.57
CA HIS A 23 3.17 16.14 9.23
C HIS A 23 2.69 16.27 7.79
N ARG A 24 3.12 15.36 6.92
CA ARG A 24 2.79 15.36 5.50
C ARG A 24 2.21 14.04 5.08
N GLY A 25 1.23 14.10 4.19
CA GLY A 25 0.60 12.98 3.52
C GLY A 25 0.82 13.04 2.02
N VAL A 26 0.48 11.95 1.36
CA VAL A 26 0.55 11.79 -0.08
C VAL A 26 -0.75 11.16 -0.58
N SER A 27 -1.17 11.42 -1.81
CA SER A 27 -2.37 10.77 -2.34
C SER A 27 -2.08 9.31 -2.69
N LEU A 28 -3.09 8.45 -2.58
CA LEU A 28 -2.98 7.04 -2.99
C LEU A 28 -2.55 6.90 -4.46
N ALA A 29 -3.04 7.80 -5.32
CA ALA A 29 -2.64 7.87 -6.72
C ALA A 29 -1.13 8.10 -6.87
N THR A 30 -0.55 9.06 -6.15
CA THR A 30 0.89 9.31 -6.14
C THR A 30 1.68 8.12 -5.60
N VAL A 31 1.17 7.40 -4.58
CA VAL A 31 1.79 6.15 -4.10
C VAL A 31 1.84 5.09 -5.21
N MET A 32 0.78 5.00 -6.01
CA MET A 32 0.64 4.02 -7.09
C MET A 32 1.28 4.46 -8.42
N ASP A 33 1.86 5.66 -8.49
CA ASP A 33 2.38 6.21 -9.73
C ASP A 33 3.51 5.39 -10.35
N PHE A 34 3.48 5.32 -11.69
CA PHE A 34 4.49 4.66 -12.52
C PHE A 34 4.85 3.26 -12.01
N GLY A 35 3.85 2.48 -11.61
CA GLY A 35 4.05 1.13 -11.09
C GLY A 35 4.65 1.09 -9.69
N GLY A 36 4.29 2.06 -8.83
CA GLY A 36 4.81 2.19 -7.47
C GLY A 36 6.28 2.62 -7.44
N ARG A 37 6.71 3.53 -8.33
CA ARG A 37 8.13 3.94 -8.46
C ARG A 37 8.79 4.32 -7.14
N HIS A 38 8.01 4.88 -6.21
CA HIS A 38 8.46 5.39 -4.92
C HIS A 38 8.87 4.29 -3.93
N PHE A 39 8.52 3.02 -4.17
CA PHE A 39 9.03 1.89 -3.37
C PHE A 39 10.46 1.46 -3.73
N LYS A 40 11.09 2.05 -4.77
CA LYS A 40 12.45 1.68 -5.18
C LYS A 40 13.52 2.50 -4.46
N SER A 41 13.23 3.76 -4.14
CA SER A 41 14.21 4.67 -3.57
C SER A 41 13.54 5.80 -2.81
N ASN A 42 14.30 6.37 -1.88
CA ASN A 42 13.95 7.62 -1.23
C ASN A 42 13.78 8.75 -2.23
N VAL A 43 12.87 9.67 -1.92
CA VAL A 43 12.60 10.84 -2.74
C VAL A 43 13.52 11.98 -2.31
N GLY A 44 14.12 12.66 -3.29
CA GLY A 44 15.00 13.80 -3.02
C GLY A 44 14.26 15.01 -2.45
N PRO A 45 14.96 15.99 -1.85
CA PRO A 45 14.36 17.17 -1.22
C PRO A 45 13.41 17.98 -2.11
N LYS A 46 13.74 18.10 -3.40
CA LYS A 46 12.96 18.88 -4.37
C LYS A 46 11.60 18.22 -4.67
N ASP A 47 11.61 16.90 -4.81
CA ASP A 47 10.43 16.11 -5.12
C ASP A 47 9.55 15.90 -3.88
N TYR A 48 10.13 15.90 -2.68
CA TYR A 48 9.42 15.77 -1.41
C TYR A 48 8.29 16.81 -1.26
N ALA A 49 8.60 18.08 -1.45
CA ALA A 49 7.64 19.17 -1.30
C ALA A 49 6.56 19.16 -2.39
N ALA A 50 6.88 18.64 -3.58
CA ALA A 50 5.96 18.58 -4.71
C ALA A 50 4.98 17.38 -4.63
N LEU A 51 5.44 16.23 -4.12
CA LEU A 51 4.67 14.98 -4.10
C LEU A 51 3.80 14.81 -2.84
N SER A 52 4.18 15.46 -1.73
CA SER A 52 3.47 15.38 -0.46
C SER A 52 2.82 16.71 -0.10
N PHE A 53 1.81 16.70 0.76
CA PHE A 53 1.08 17.87 1.24
C PHE A 53 0.95 17.85 2.77
N PRO A 54 0.90 19.01 3.45
CA PRO A 54 0.70 19.05 4.89
C PRO A 54 -0.65 18.45 5.27
N THR A 55 -0.67 17.55 6.24
CA THR A 55 -1.90 16.96 6.80
C THR A 55 -1.67 16.49 8.22
N ASP A 56 -2.67 16.69 9.07
CA ASP A 56 -2.66 16.17 10.43
C ASP A 56 -3.36 14.81 10.57
N LYS A 57 -4.09 14.38 9.53
CA LYS A 57 -4.84 13.11 9.49
C LYS A 57 -4.53 12.29 8.24
N TYR A 58 -4.56 10.96 8.41
CA TYR A 58 -4.26 9.99 7.37
C TYR A 58 -5.40 8.99 7.25
N ASP A 59 -5.95 8.83 6.07
CA ASP A 59 -6.92 7.76 5.81
C ASP A 59 -6.24 6.38 5.90
N ILE A 60 -4.99 6.28 5.40
CA ILE A 60 -4.27 5.01 5.25
C ILE A 60 -2.79 5.17 5.63
N PHE A 61 -2.32 4.38 6.59
CA PHE A 61 -0.89 4.16 6.84
C PHE A 61 -0.40 2.97 6.03
N VAL A 62 0.51 3.17 5.06
CA VAL A 62 1.03 2.07 4.24
C VAL A 62 2.32 1.52 4.86
N SER A 63 2.23 0.40 5.57
CA SER A 63 3.41 -0.29 6.08
C SER A 63 3.87 -1.39 5.14
N HIS A 64 5.19 -1.50 4.96
CA HIS A 64 5.78 -2.42 4.01
C HIS A 64 7.24 -2.77 4.36
N SER A 65 7.72 -3.90 3.85
CA SER A 65 9.13 -4.26 3.94
C SER A 65 9.91 -3.69 2.75
N TRP A 66 11.02 -2.99 2.98
CA TRP A 66 11.90 -2.48 1.93
C TRP A 66 12.52 -3.60 1.08
N ARG A 67 12.70 -4.81 1.63
CA ARG A 67 13.27 -5.97 0.92
C ARG A 67 12.35 -6.51 -0.18
N THR A 68 11.03 -6.35 -0.02
CA THR A 68 10.05 -6.85 -0.98
C THR A 68 10.11 -6.06 -2.28
N SER A 69 10.00 -6.76 -3.42
CA SER A 69 10.07 -6.13 -4.73
C SER A 69 8.98 -5.08 -4.92
N ARG A 70 9.35 -3.97 -5.58
CA ARG A 70 8.42 -2.88 -5.92
C ARG A 70 7.17 -3.39 -6.65
N ARG A 71 7.37 -4.28 -7.63
CA ARG A 71 6.28 -4.77 -8.47
C ARG A 71 5.28 -5.59 -7.66
N ALA A 72 5.74 -6.38 -6.68
CA ALA A 72 4.85 -7.13 -5.81
C ALA A 72 4.00 -6.21 -4.91
N LYS A 73 4.62 -5.16 -4.34
CA LYS A 73 3.89 -4.11 -3.58
C LYS A 73 2.84 -3.42 -4.45
N TYR A 74 3.22 -3.03 -5.66
CA TYR A 74 2.31 -2.36 -6.59
C TYR A 74 1.16 -3.29 -7.03
N ALA A 75 1.45 -4.56 -7.34
CA ALA A 75 0.45 -5.57 -7.68
C ALA A 75 -0.54 -5.78 -6.54
N ALA A 76 -0.07 -5.85 -5.29
CA ALA A 76 -0.91 -5.95 -4.10
C ALA A 76 -1.84 -4.74 -3.95
N LEU A 77 -1.32 -3.53 -4.17
CA LEU A 77 -2.10 -2.30 -4.14
C LEU A 77 -3.15 -2.25 -5.26
N LEU A 78 -2.79 -2.63 -6.49
CA LEU A 78 -3.73 -2.73 -7.61
C LEU A 78 -4.86 -3.70 -7.31
N TYR A 79 -4.51 -4.90 -6.85
CA TYR A 79 -5.45 -5.94 -6.48
C TYR A 79 -6.45 -5.44 -5.43
N HIS A 80 -5.96 -4.79 -4.37
CA HIS A 80 -6.85 -4.32 -3.31
C HIS A 80 -7.74 -3.16 -3.72
N THR A 81 -7.16 -2.15 -4.38
CA THR A 81 -7.83 -0.86 -4.59
C THR A 81 -8.68 -0.83 -5.85
N SER A 82 -8.29 -1.60 -6.87
CA SER A 82 -8.74 -1.37 -8.25
C SER A 82 -9.39 -2.61 -8.89
N LEU A 83 -9.29 -3.80 -8.28
CA LEU A 83 -9.82 -5.03 -8.89
C LEU A 83 -11.35 -5.01 -9.06
N VAL A 84 -12.10 -4.78 -7.98
CA VAL A 84 -13.57 -4.75 -8.02
C VAL A 84 -14.11 -3.73 -9.05
N PRO A 85 -13.70 -2.45 -9.03
CA PRO A 85 -14.17 -1.49 -10.03
C PRO A 85 -13.73 -1.86 -11.44
N ALA A 86 -12.54 -2.45 -11.63
CA ALA A 86 -12.11 -2.94 -12.93
C ALA A 86 -13.00 -4.07 -13.47
N VAL A 87 -13.33 -5.06 -12.63
CA VAL A 87 -14.24 -6.15 -13.00
C VAL A 87 -15.62 -5.60 -13.36
N CYS A 88 -16.21 -4.74 -12.52
CA CYS A 88 -17.52 -4.16 -12.78
C CYS A 88 -17.54 -3.34 -14.08
N ALA A 89 -16.54 -2.49 -14.30
CA ALA A 89 -16.47 -1.65 -15.50
C ALA A 89 -16.22 -2.47 -16.77
N GLY A 90 -15.32 -3.47 -16.70
CA GLY A 90 -15.04 -4.36 -17.81
C GLY A 90 -16.27 -5.20 -18.21
N LEU A 91 -16.99 -5.74 -17.23
CA LEU A 91 -18.25 -6.46 -17.48
C LEU A 91 -19.32 -5.56 -18.11
N ALA A 92 -19.51 -4.36 -17.56
CA ALA A 92 -20.48 -3.41 -18.10
C ALA A 92 -20.14 -3.01 -19.55
N ALA A 93 -18.86 -2.76 -19.84
CA ALA A 93 -18.40 -2.43 -21.18
C ALA A 93 -18.54 -3.61 -22.16
N GLY A 94 -18.28 -4.84 -21.69
CA GLY A 94 -18.48 -6.07 -22.48
C GLY A 94 -19.96 -6.31 -22.81
N ILE A 95 -20.88 -6.11 -21.85
CA ILE A 95 -22.33 -6.20 -22.06
C ILE A 95 -22.80 -5.12 -23.05
N LEU A 96 -22.29 -3.90 -22.93
CA LEU A 96 -22.61 -2.82 -23.85
C LEU A 96 -22.14 -3.14 -25.28
N ALA A 97 -20.91 -3.64 -25.44
CA ALA A 97 -20.39 -4.09 -26.73
C ALA A 97 -21.25 -5.19 -27.35
N PHE A 98 -21.70 -6.16 -26.54
CA PHE A 98 -22.63 -7.20 -27.00
C PHE A 98 -23.95 -6.60 -27.50
N ALA A 99 -24.56 -5.70 -26.72
CA ALA A 99 -25.80 -5.04 -27.10
C ALA A 99 -25.67 -4.26 -28.41
N LEU A 100 -24.59 -3.47 -28.56
CA LEU A 100 -24.31 -2.70 -29.78
C LEU A 100 -24.13 -3.60 -31.02
N GLN A 101 -23.56 -4.79 -30.84
CA GLN A 101 -23.43 -5.75 -31.92
C GLN A 101 -24.78 -6.36 -32.31
N VAL A 102 -25.63 -6.73 -31.34
CA VAL A 102 -26.98 -7.26 -31.62
C VAL A 102 -27.82 -6.23 -32.38
N GLN A 103 -27.61 -4.94 -32.12
CA GLN A 103 -28.25 -3.84 -32.85
C GLN A 103 -27.64 -3.58 -34.25
N GLY A 104 -26.61 -4.32 -34.65
CA GLY A 104 -25.93 -4.14 -35.94
C GLY A 104 -25.08 -2.87 -36.02
N ILE A 105 -24.83 -2.18 -34.90
CA ILE A 105 -23.97 -0.98 -34.87
C ILE A 105 -22.50 -1.39 -34.95
N LEU A 106 -22.12 -2.45 -34.22
CA LEU A 106 -20.78 -3.04 -34.34
C LEU A 106 -20.80 -4.13 -35.40
N PRO A 107 -19.89 -4.09 -36.40
CA PRO A 107 -19.80 -5.13 -37.40
C PRO A 107 -19.37 -6.45 -36.75
N PRO A 108 -19.79 -7.61 -37.26
CA PRO A 108 -19.25 -8.88 -36.81
C PRO A 108 -17.73 -8.89 -37.04
N PHE A 109 -16.96 -9.05 -35.96
CA PHE A 109 -15.49 -9.10 -36.01
C PHE A 109 -15.01 -10.42 -35.40
N GLY A 110 -14.74 -11.39 -36.26
CA GLY A 110 -14.27 -12.72 -35.87
C GLY A 110 -13.47 -13.36 -37.00
N LEU A 111 -12.58 -14.30 -36.64
CA LEU A 111 -12.00 -15.23 -37.60
C LEU A 111 -13.15 -15.96 -38.29
N ASP A 112 -13.15 -15.94 -39.62
CA ASP A 112 -14.09 -16.66 -40.47
C ASP A 112 -13.82 -18.17 -40.33
N LEU A 113 -14.14 -18.71 -39.15
CA LEU A 113 -14.11 -20.12 -38.88
C LEU A 113 -15.30 -20.68 -39.64
N LYS A 114 -15.04 -21.16 -40.86
CA LYS A 114 -15.98 -21.90 -41.71
C LYS A 114 -16.47 -23.17 -40.99
N TYR A 115 -17.35 -23.00 -40.01
CA TYR A 115 -18.07 -24.08 -39.35
C TYR A 115 -19.55 -23.75 -39.47
N GLU A 116 -20.26 -24.62 -40.18
CA GLU A 116 -21.55 -24.39 -40.85
C GLU A 116 -22.74 -23.99 -39.94
N GLU A 117 -22.59 -24.00 -38.62
CA GLU A 117 -23.67 -23.63 -37.69
C GLU A 117 -23.19 -22.87 -36.43
N SER A 118 -21.97 -22.33 -36.42
CA SER A 118 -21.53 -21.53 -35.28
C SER A 118 -22.04 -20.09 -35.39
N LEU A 119 -22.81 -19.64 -34.37
CA LEU A 119 -23.10 -18.23 -34.09
C LEU A 119 -21.88 -17.37 -34.46
N PRO A 120 -22.01 -16.26 -35.22
CA PRO A 120 -20.89 -15.40 -35.57
C PRO A 120 -20.24 -14.87 -34.29
N GLY A 121 -19.16 -15.53 -33.88
CA GLY A 121 -18.41 -15.22 -32.67
C GLY A 121 -17.66 -13.92 -32.90
N SER A 122 -18.12 -12.86 -32.27
CA SER A 122 -17.47 -11.55 -32.34
C SER A 122 -16.61 -11.30 -31.12
N MET A 123 -15.41 -10.77 -31.35
CA MET A 123 -14.44 -10.51 -30.30
C MET A 123 -14.64 -9.16 -29.60
N TRP A 124 -15.62 -8.34 -30.02
CA TRP A 124 -15.85 -7.00 -29.46
C TRP A 124 -16.07 -7.02 -27.95
N CYS A 125 -16.85 -7.95 -27.44
CA CYS A 125 -17.14 -8.06 -26.01
C CYS A 125 -15.86 -8.31 -25.19
N GLN A 126 -14.99 -9.19 -25.69
CA GLN A 126 -13.72 -9.50 -25.05
C GLN A 126 -12.78 -8.33 -25.15
N LEU A 127 -12.59 -7.76 -26.35
CA LEU A 127 -11.67 -6.67 -26.60
C LEU A 127 -12.04 -5.42 -25.79
N ILE A 128 -13.29 -4.95 -25.91
CA ILE A 128 -13.76 -3.75 -25.21
C ILE A 128 -13.78 -4.01 -23.70
N GLY A 129 -14.39 -5.11 -23.26
CA GLY A 129 -14.47 -5.45 -21.84
C GLY A 129 -13.10 -5.60 -21.18
N GLY A 130 -12.17 -6.26 -21.86
CA GLY A 130 -10.80 -6.45 -21.40
C GLY A 130 -9.96 -5.17 -21.40
N CYS A 131 -9.99 -4.40 -22.49
CA CYS A 131 -9.32 -3.11 -22.53
C CYS A 131 -9.85 -2.18 -21.44
N THR A 132 -11.16 -2.12 -21.23
CA THR A 132 -11.76 -1.36 -20.12
C THR A 132 -11.32 -1.90 -18.77
N PHE A 133 -11.32 -3.22 -18.56
CA PHE A 133 -10.83 -3.84 -17.33
C PHE A 133 -9.39 -3.39 -17.01
N PHE A 134 -8.44 -3.55 -17.94
CA PHE A 134 -7.04 -3.19 -17.71
C PHE A 134 -6.84 -1.68 -17.54
N ALA A 135 -7.56 -0.88 -18.33
CA ALA A 135 -7.51 0.58 -18.20
C ALA A 135 -7.98 1.03 -16.81
N ILE A 136 -9.12 0.52 -16.33
CA ILE A 136 -9.62 0.84 -14.99
C ILE A 136 -8.70 0.27 -13.93
N LEU A 137 -8.22 -0.96 -14.06
CA LEU A 137 -7.32 -1.58 -13.09
C LEU A 137 -6.10 -0.70 -12.80
N VAL A 138 -5.47 -0.13 -13.82
CA VAL A 138 -4.26 0.71 -13.68
C VAL A 138 -4.61 2.16 -13.33
N MET A 139 -5.68 2.72 -13.89
CA MET A 139 -5.99 4.16 -13.74
C MET A 139 -6.97 4.47 -12.60
N TRP A 140 -7.53 3.47 -11.92
CA TRP A 140 -8.59 3.68 -10.92
C TRP A 140 -8.18 4.67 -9.82
N ALA A 141 -6.98 4.53 -9.25
CA ALA A 141 -6.51 5.43 -8.20
C ALA A 141 -6.48 6.90 -8.67
N ARG A 142 -6.08 7.14 -9.92
CA ARG A 142 -6.07 8.47 -10.57
C ARG A 142 -7.48 8.97 -10.86
N LEU A 143 -8.37 8.09 -11.32
CA LEU A 143 -9.76 8.43 -11.59
C LEU A 143 -10.49 8.83 -10.30
N VAL A 144 -10.27 8.09 -9.21
CA VAL A 144 -10.82 8.40 -7.88
C VAL A 144 -10.25 9.71 -7.36
N GLU A 145 -8.94 9.96 -7.52
CA GLU A 145 -8.34 11.23 -7.14
C GLU A 145 -8.98 12.39 -7.91
N LEU A 146 -9.14 12.28 -9.23
CA LEU A 146 -9.79 13.31 -10.04
C LEU A 146 -11.26 13.52 -9.61
N ALA A 147 -12.01 12.44 -9.44
CA ALA A 147 -13.42 12.48 -9.05
C ALA A 147 -13.65 13.01 -7.62
N LYS A 148 -12.69 12.83 -6.71
CA LYS A 148 -12.74 13.40 -5.35
C LYS A 148 -12.15 14.80 -5.27
N SER A 149 -11.18 15.13 -6.13
CA SER A 149 -10.60 16.47 -6.25
C SER A 149 -11.65 17.49 -6.70
N THR A 150 -12.57 17.12 -7.59
CA THR A 150 -13.72 17.97 -7.95
C THR A 150 -14.66 18.23 -6.76
N ARG A 151 -14.59 17.39 -5.72
CA ARG A 151 -15.33 17.53 -4.45
C ARG A 151 -14.49 18.08 -3.31
N GLY A 152 -13.24 18.52 -3.57
CA GLY A 152 -12.34 19.07 -2.56
C GLY A 152 -11.82 18.07 -1.52
N THR A 153 -11.97 16.76 -1.73
CA THR A 153 -11.51 15.73 -0.79
C THR A 153 -10.33 14.96 -1.39
N LYS A 154 -9.24 14.80 -0.64
CA LYS A 154 -8.10 13.96 -1.04
C LYS A 154 -7.99 12.79 -0.08
N VAL A 155 -7.74 11.60 -0.60
CA VAL A 155 -7.39 10.45 0.25
C VAL A 155 -5.94 10.62 0.68
N SER A 156 -5.70 10.90 1.96
CA SER A 156 -4.37 11.08 2.52
C SER A 156 -3.78 9.73 2.95
N CYS A 157 -2.62 9.41 2.41
CA CYS A 157 -1.84 8.24 2.76
C CYS A 157 -0.55 8.68 3.42
N PHE A 158 -0.07 7.89 4.37
CA PHE A 158 1.30 7.96 4.86
C PHE A 158 2.15 6.90 4.17
N LEU A 159 3.28 7.33 3.60
CA LEU A 159 4.35 6.46 3.11
C LEU A 159 5.69 7.08 3.52
N ASP A 160 6.50 6.33 4.26
CA ASP A 160 7.77 6.78 4.85
C ASP A 160 8.70 7.53 3.88
N CYS A 161 8.90 7.02 2.67
CA CYS A 161 9.80 7.63 1.68
C CYS A 161 9.27 8.92 1.03
N LEU A 162 7.97 9.21 1.17
CA LEU A 162 7.30 10.38 0.60
C LEU A 162 6.91 11.42 1.67
N CYS A 163 6.59 10.96 2.87
CA CYS A 163 6.10 11.78 3.97
C CYS A 163 7.20 12.28 4.90
N ILE A 164 8.33 11.58 4.98
CA ILE A 164 9.52 12.00 5.72
C ILE A 164 10.54 12.62 4.75
N ASN A 165 11.09 13.79 5.10
CA ASN A 165 12.14 14.41 4.30
C ASN A 165 13.40 13.54 4.36
N GLN A 166 13.79 12.96 3.23
CA GLN A 166 14.91 12.02 3.18
C GLN A 166 16.27 12.69 2.96
N GLY A 167 16.33 13.96 2.57
CA GLY A 167 17.59 14.63 2.22
C GLY A 167 18.10 15.65 3.24
N ASP A 168 17.29 16.06 4.21
CA ASP A 168 17.74 16.82 5.38
C ASP A 168 17.79 15.89 6.60
N ALA A 169 18.97 15.70 7.18
CA ALA A 169 19.16 14.78 8.29
C ALA A 169 18.37 15.16 9.56
N VAL A 170 18.22 16.46 9.83
CA VAL A 170 17.49 16.97 11.01
C VAL A 170 16.00 16.73 10.81
N LEU A 171 15.47 17.07 9.63
CA LEU A 171 14.05 16.85 9.32
C LEU A 171 13.72 15.37 9.17
N LYS A 172 14.66 14.56 8.67
CA LYS A 172 14.54 13.10 8.62
C LYS A 172 14.39 12.51 10.01
N GLN A 173 15.28 12.89 10.93
CA GLN A 173 15.24 12.40 12.31
C GLN A 173 13.95 12.85 13.00
N ALA A 174 13.56 14.13 12.85
CA ALA A 174 12.31 14.63 13.37
C ALA A 174 11.09 13.85 12.82
N GLY A 175 11.09 13.53 11.53
CA GLY A 175 10.06 12.70 10.89
C GLY A 175 10.01 11.27 11.47
N ILE A 176 11.18 10.66 11.69
CA ILE A 176 11.32 9.34 12.33
C ILE A 176 10.79 9.37 13.77
N ASP A 177 11.18 10.37 14.55
CA ASP A 177 10.76 10.54 15.94
C ASP A 177 9.23 10.72 16.06
N SER A 178 8.59 11.13 14.97
CA SER A 178 7.15 11.40 14.90
C SER A 178 6.32 10.27 14.28
N ILE A 179 6.88 9.09 14.06
CA ILE A 179 6.14 7.95 13.50
C ILE A 179 5.00 7.48 14.38
N GLY A 180 5.18 7.55 15.70
CA GLY A 180 4.08 7.33 16.63
C GLY A 180 2.91 8.29 16.39
N ALA A 181 3.17 9.53 15.97
CA ALA A 181 2.12 10.49 15.64
C ALA A 181 1.43 10.14 14.31
N TYR A 182 2.18 9.75 13.27
CA TYR A 182 1.61 9.28 12.00
C TYR A 182 0.67 8.08 12.21
N LEU A 183 1.10 7.07 12.98
CA LEU A 183 0.28 5.90 13.32
C LEU A 183 -0.96 6.27 14.14
N ARG A 184 -0.81 7.18 15.12
CA ARG A 184 -1.95 7.64 15.93
C ARG A 184 -2.97 8.42 15.11
N ASN A 185 -2.54 9.17 14.11
CA ASN A 185 -3.42 9.98 13.29
C ASN A 185 -3.91 9.26 12.02
N SER A 186 -3.68 7.94 11.92
CA SER A 186 -4.14 7.12 10.81
C SER A 186 -5.41 6.35 11.15
N ASP A 187 -6.42 6.46 10.28
CA ASP A 187 -7.72 5.79 10.43
C ASP A 187 -7.63 4.29 10.10
N SER A 188 -6.74 3.93 9.19
CA SER A 188 -6.47 2.54 8.81
C SER A 188 -4.99 2.27 8.59
N MET A 189 -4.59 1.01 8.75
CA MET A 189 -3.24 0.54 8.43
C MET A 189 -3.32 -0.54 7.35
N LEU A 190 -2.58 -0.32 6.28
CA LEU A 190 -2.44 -1.23 5.16
C LEU A 190 -1.06 -1.87 5.20
N VAL A 191 -1.01 -3.14 5.59
CA VAL A 191 0.22 -3.93 5.64
C VAL A 191 0.39 -4.67 4.32
N LEU A 192 1.42 -4.31 3.56
CA LEU A 192 1.86 -5.07 2.40
C LEU A 192 2.72 -6.25 2.89
N TRP A 193 2.02 -7.34 3.21
CA TRP A 193 2.59 -8.50 3.87
C TRP A 193 3.42 -9.35 2.92
N ALA A 194 4.68 -9.55 3.30
CA ALA A 194 5.64 -10.44 2.66
C ALA A 194 6.28 -11.32 3.75
N PRO A 195 6.90 -12.47 3.40
CA PRO A 195 7.55 -13.35 4.38
C PRO A 195 8.56 -12.63 5.27
N GLU A 196 9.29 -11.63 4.73
CA GLU A 196 10.30 -10.87 5.46
C GLU A 196 9.73 -9.68 6.26
N TYR A 197 8.40 -9.49 6.27
CA TYR A 197 7.79 -8.35 6.95
C TYR A 197 8.01 -8.41 8.47
N PHE A 198 7.73 -9.56 9.07
CA PHE A 198 7.85 -9.77 10.52
C PHE A 198 9.29 -9.96 11.00
N THR A 199 10.26 -10.09 10.10
CA THR A 199 11.68 -10.13 10.47
C THR A 199 12.26 -8.74 10.68
N ARG A 200 11.51 -7.67 10.39
CA ARG A 200 11.96 -6.28 10.54
C ARG A 200 11.35 -5.66 11.78
N LEU A 201 12.20 -5.35 12.76
CA LEU A 201 11.81 -4.73 14.02
C LEU A 201 10.92 -3.48 13.81
N TRP A 202 11.26 -2.66 12.82
CA TRP A 202 10.51 -1.46 12.48
C TRP A 202 9.06 -1.74 12.04
N CYS A 203 8.86 -2.72 11.15
CA CYS A 203 7.54 -3.10 10.67
C CYS A 203 6.69 -3.70 11.81
N CYS A 204 7.31 -4.48 12.69
CA CYS A 204 6.67 -5.01 13.89
C CYS A 204 6.29 -3.91 14.88
N PHE A 205 7.18 -2.92 15.09
CA PHE A 205 6.92 -1.75 15.91
C PHE A 205 5.71 -0.96 15.40
N GLU A 206 5.66 -0.65 14.10
CA GLU A 206 4.52 0.07 13.50
C GLU A 206 3.21 -0.66 13.74
N LEU A 207 3.20 -1.99 13.52
CA LEU A 207 2.02 -2.82 13.72
C LEU A 207 1.59 -2.87 15.18
N ALA A 208 2.53 -3.08 16.11
CA ALA A 208 2.26 -3.14 17.53
C ALA A 208 1.67 -1.81 18.06
N VAL A 209 2.27 -0.68 17.67
CA VAL A 209 1.80 0.66 18.06
C VAL A 209 0.40 0.95 17.49
N PHE A 210 0.15 0.57 16.23
CA PHE A 210 -1.18 0.73 15.63
C PHE A 210 -2.24 -0.09 16.38
N LEU A 211 -1.92 -1.34 16.73
CA LEU A 211 -2.82 -2.27 17.41
C LEU A 211 -3.08 -1.92 18.86
N GLU A 212 -2.08 -1.45 19.61
CA GLU A 212 -2.25 -0.96 20.98
C GLU A 212 -3.34 0.11 21.06
N LYS A 213 -3.35 1.01 20.06
CA LYS A 213 -4.32 2.11 19.93
C LYS A 213 -5.64 1.72 19.28
N SER A 214 -5.73 0.53 18.68
CA SER A 214 -7.01 0.02 18.18
C SER A 214 -7.91 -0.39 19.37
N THR A 215 -9.18 0.00 19.32
CA THR A 215 -10.19 -0.48 20.29
C THR A 215 -10.71 -1.87 19.93
N ASN A 216 -10.25 -2.42 18.80
CA ASN A 216 -10.69 -3.68 18.27
C ASN A 216 -10.10 -4.85 19.10
N VAL A 217 -10.94 -5.44 19.94
CA VAL A 217 -10.58 -6.53 20.86
C VAL A 217 -10.08 -7.76 20.11
N GLU A 218 -10.61 -8.02 18.91
CA GLU A 218 -10.21 -9.15 18.06
C GLU A 218 -8.81 -8.94 17.47
N CYS A 219 -8.48 -7.72 17.04
CA CYS A 219 -7.12 -7.41 16.57
C CYS A 219 -6.08 -7.53 17.69
N LYS A 220 -6.45 -7.16 18.92
CA LYS A 220 -5.59 -7.29 20.10
C LYS A 220 -5.35 -8.74 20.49
N SER A 221 -6.39 -9.58 20.47
CA SER A 221 -6.25 -11.01 20.80
C SER A 221 -5.44 -11.77 19.75
N LEU A 222 -5.61 -11.47 18.45
CA LEU A 222 -4.79 -12.06 17.38
C LEU A 222 -3.30 -11.75 17.56
N LEU A 223 -2.95 -10.50 17.89
CA LEU A 223 -1.56 -10.14 18.16
C LEU A 223 -1.02 -10.84 19.40
N GLN A 224 -1.80 -10.88 20.49
CA GLN A 224 -1.39 -11.58 21.72
C GLN A 224 -1.14 -13.05 21.47
N ASN A 225 -1.97 -13.71 20.66
CA ASN A 225 -1.81 -15.11 20.29
C ASN A 225 -0.57 -15.32 19.40
N SER A 226 -0.37 -14.51 18.37
CA SER A 226 0.82 -14.61 17.52
C SER A 226 2.13 -14.28 18.25
N LEU A 227 2.12 -13.32 19.17
CA LEU A 227 3.27 -13.01 20.03
C LEU A 227 3.56 -14.13 21.03
N ALA A 228 2.53 -14.76 21.59
CA ALA A 228 2.69 -15.91 22.47
C ALA A 228 3.26 -17.13 21.73
N GLU A 229 2.85 -17.35 20.49
CA GLU A 229 3.37 -18.42 19.62
C GLU A 229 4.83 -18.16 19.18
N MET A 230 5.25 -16.89 19.05
CA MET A 230 6.62 -16.55 18.66
C MET A 230 7.68 -16.86 19.75
N GLY A 231 7.28 -17.12 20.99
CA GLY A 231 8.15 -17.62 22.06
C GLY A 231 9.33 -16.71 22.46
N PRO A 232 9.95 -16.92 23.63
CA PRO A 232 11.07 -16.10 24.12
C PRO A 232 12.42 -16.36 23.42
N THR A 233 12.45 -17.11 22.31
CA THR A 233 13.69 -17.61 21.69
C THR A 233 14.53 -16.56 20.95
N SER A 234 14.05 -15.33 20.75
CA SER A 234 14.81 -14.27 20.07
C SER A 234 15.27 -13.12 20.97
N ALA A 235 14.83 -13.05 22.23
CA ALA A 235 15.30 -12.04 23.18
C ALA A 235 16.68 -12.38 23.78
N GLY A 236 17.10 -13.64 23.75
CA GLY A 236 18.40 -14.10 24.25
C GLY A 236 19.58 -13.92 23.28
N ALA A 237 19.33 -13.71 21.99
CA ALA A 237 20.41 -13.60 20.98
C ALA A 237 21.00 -12.19 20.85
N ALA A 238 20.39 -11.18 21.46
CA ALA A 238 20.90 -9.81 21.49
C ALA A 238 21.98 -9.59 22.58
N GLY A 239 22.18 -10.54 23.49
CA GLY A 239 23.15 -10.43 24.59
C GLY A 239 24.58 -10.89 24.26
N ASP A 240 24.76 -11.74 23.24
CA ASP A 240 26.03 -12.43 23.01
C ASP A 240 26.82 -11.95 21.77
N LEU A 241 26.32 -10.97 20.99
CA LEU A 241 27.03 -10.44 19.82
C LEU A 241 27.91 -9.22 20.08
N GLN A 242 28.07 -8.81 21.35
CA GLN A 242 28.83 -7.60 21.70
C GLN A 242 30.28 -7.85 22.13
N ARG A 243 30.83 -9.06 21.94
CA ARG A 243 32.20 -9.38 22.42
C ARG A 243 33.29 -9.51 21.37
N ASN A 244 33.02 -9.62 20.06
CA ASN A 244 34.10 -9.82 19.07
C ASN A 244 33.84 -9.12 17.72
N THR A 245 34.01 -7.80 17.65
CA THR A 245 34.26 -7.10 16.38
C THR A 245 35.21 -5.93 16.61
N SER A 246 36.35 -5.95 15.90
CA SER A 246 37.38 -4.93 15.92
C SER A 246 36.91 -3.63 15.25
N PRO A 247 37.41 -2.45 15.66
CA PRO A 247 36.90 -1.16 15.21
C PRO A 247 37.51 -0.73 13.88
N SER A 248 36.91 -1.17 12.76
CA SER A 248 37.12 -0.52 11.45
C SER A 248 36.05 -0.93 10.45
N GLU A 249 34.81 -0.46 10.65
CA GLU A 249 33.74 -0.26 9.64
C GLU A 249 32.38 -0.23 10.36
N ILE A 250 32.00 0.92 10.92
CA ILE A 250 30.65 1.16 11.44
C ILE A 250 29.94 2.09 10.45
N ASN A 251 29.13 1.49 9.58
CA ASN A 251 28.11 2.21 8.85
C ASN A 251 27.00 2.66 9.82
N HIS A 252 26.55 3.89 9.65
CA HIS A 252 25.73 4.71 10.55
C HIS A 252 24.28 4.22 10.90
N GLU A 253 23.99 2.92 10.96
CA GLU A 253 22.59 2.43 11.06
C GLU A 253 22.13 1.95 12.45
N GLU A 254 22.96 2.03 13.51
CA GLU A 254 22.68 1.33 14.78
C GLU A 254 22.45 2.21 16.03
N THR A 255 22.07 3.49 15.89
CA THR A 255 21.80 4.37 17.05
C THR A 255 20.35 4.85 17.21
N ALA A 256 19.45 4.52 16.27
CA ALA A 256 18.03 4.90 16.37
C ALA A 256 17.16 4.04 17.34
N PRO A 257 17.37 2.72 17.56
CA PRO A 257 16.35 1.90 18.21
C PRO A 257 16.22 2.12 19.72
N ALA A 258 17.27 2.56 20.41
CA ALA A 258 17.25 2.75 21.87
C ALA A 258 16.43 3.96 22.34
N ARG A 259 16.18 4.96 21.48
CA ARG A 259 15.43 6.17 21.83
C ARG A 259 13.94 6.07 21.50
N ILE A 260 13.56 5.24 20.54
CA ILE A 260 12.16 5.10 20.09
C ILE A 260 11.31 4.36 21.13
N ALA A 261 11.91 3.44 21.91
CA ALA A 261 11.24 2.78 23.03
C ALA A 261 10.86 3.75 24.17
N ALA A 262 11.61 4.84 24.35
CA ALA A 262 11.36 5.84 25.39
C ALA A 262 10.25 6.84 25.03
N VAL A 263 9.91 6.99 23.74
CA VAL A 263 8.83 7.88 23.27
C VAL A 263 7.46 7.22 23.42
N ALA A 264 7.40 5.88 23.53
CA ALA A 264 6.14 5.14 23.72
C ALA A 264 5.50 5.34 25.10
N THR A 265 6.26 5.77 26.12
CA THR A 265 5.82 5.84 27.52
C THR A 265 5.27 7.21 27.96
N THR A 266 5.17 8.21 27.07
CA THR A 266 4.67 9.55 27.45
C THR A 266 3.54 10.03 26.54
N ALA A 267 2.36 9.43 26.65
CA ALA A 267 1.15 9.96 26.02
C ALA A 267 -0.13 9.44 26.72
N GLN A 268 -0.34 9.84 27.99
CA GLN A 268 -1.67 9.87 28.60
C GLN A 268 -2.28 11.24 28.36
N GLY A 269 -3.28 11.32 27.48
CA GLY A 269 -3.93 12.57 27.13
C GLY A 269 -5.16 12.35 26.25
N THR A 270 -6.29 12.06 26.90
CA THR A 270 -7.68 12.37 26.51
C THR A 270 -8.03 12.50 25.01
N ARG A 271 -8.75 11.52 24.45
CA ARG A 271 -10.05 11.76 23.77
C ARG A 271 -10.80 10.45 23.46
N ASN A 272 -12.00 10.36 24.03
CA ASN A 272 -13.05 9.42 23.65
C ASN A 272 -13.58 9.78 22.25
N GLU A 273 -13.00 9.20 21.21
CA GLU A 273 -13.71 8.94 19.96
C GLU A 273 -13.37 7.51 19.56
N THR A 274 -14.32 6.60 19.74
CA THR A 274 -14.25 5.20 19.29
C THR A 274 -14.31 5.17 17.76
N HIS A 275 -13.22 5.58 17.10
CA HIS A 275 -13.01 5.32 15.68
C HIS A 275 -12.47 3.90 15.56
N ASP A 276 -13.28 3.02 14.97
CA ASP A 276 -12.89 1.63 14.70
C ASP A 276 -11.79 1.62 13.64
N ARG A 277 -10.54 1.60 14.12
CA ARG A 277 -9.34 1.60 13.29
C ARG A 277 -9.27 0.30 12.51
N LYS A 278 -9.09 0.39 11.19
CA LYS A 278 -9.10 -0.79 10.31
C LYS A 278 -7.68 -1.25 10.00
N LEU A 279 -7.32 -2.46 10.43
CA LEU A 279 -6.10 -3.13 9.96
C LEU A 279 -6.42 -4.02 8.76
N ARG A 280 -5.65 -3.89 7.68
CA ARG A 280 -5.73 -4.77 6.51
C ARG A 280 -4.35 -5.30 6.17
N MET A 281 -4.21 -6.61 6.12
CA MET A 281 -2.99 -7.26 5.66
C MET A 281 -3.22 -7.85 4.27
N ILE A 282 -2.38 -7.48 3.30
CA ILE A 282 -2.48 -7.96 1.92
C ILE A 282 -1.22 -8.75 1.60
N PRO A 283 -1.33 -10.05 1.27
CA PRO A 283 -0.20 -10.81 0.79
C PRO A 283 0.27 -10.26 -0.55
N VAL A 284 1.56 -9.89 -0.65
CA VAL A 284 2.13 -9.38 -1.90
C VAL A 284 2.15 -10.44 -3.01
N GLN A 285 2.26 -11.72 -2.65
CA GLN A 285 2.22 -12.85 -3.58
C GLN A 285 0.84 -13.02 -4.21
N MET A 286 -0.24 -12.82 -3.44
CA MET A 286 -1.61 -12.93 -3.94
C MET A 286 -1.89 -11.90 -5.04
N GLY A 287 -1.41 -10.67 -4.88
CA GLY A 287 -1.55 -9.64 -5.91
C GLY A 287 -0.89 -10.04 -7.24
N VAL A 288 0.33 -10.58 -7.18
CA VAL A 288 1.06 -11.04 -8.38
C VAL A 288 0.36 -12.24 -9.03
N PHE A 289 -0.02 -13.23 -8.23
CA PHE A 289 -0.69 -14.43 -8.71
C PHE A 289 -2.04 -14.14 -9.36
N CYS A 290 -2.88 -13.35 -8.72
CA CYS A 290 -4.19 -12.98 -9.26
C CYS A 290 -4.07 -12.18 -10.56
N LEU A 291 -3.15 -11.22 -10.64
CA LEU A 291 -2.92 -10.46 -11.87
C LEU A 291 -2.43 -11.35 -13.01
N ALA A 292 -1.52 -12.28 -12.73
CA ALA A 292 -1.07 -13.25 -13.72
C ALA A 292 -2.23 -14.12 -14.22
N CYS A 293 -3.02 -14.69 -13.32
CA CYS A 293 -4.19 -15.50 -13.68
C CYS A 293 -5.22 -14.73 -14.51
N ILE A 294 -5.46 -13.45 -14.20
CA ILE A 294 -6.38 -12.59 -14.97
C ILE A 294 -5.84 -12.34 -16.38
N VAL A 295 -4.55 -11.98 -16.50
CA VAL A 295 -3.91 -11.77 -17.80
C VAL A 295 -3.92 -13.07 -18.62
N PHE A 296 -3.59 -14.20 -18.01
CA PHE A 296 -3.59 -15.50 -18.67
C PHE A 296 -4.99 -15.93 -19.11
N GLY A 297 -5.99 -15.83 -18.23
CA GLY A 297 -7.38 -16.15 -18.56
C GLY A 297 -7.92 -15.27 -19.68
N TYR A 298 -7.56 -13.98 -19.68
CA TYR A 298 -7.93 -13.05 -20.75
C TYR A 298 -7.29 -13.43 -22.10
N VAL A 299 -5.98 -13.72 -22.11
CA VAL A 299 -5.25 -14.14 -23.32
C VAL A 299 -5.78 -15.46 -23.87
N GLN A 300 -6.08 -16.44 -23.02
CA GLN A 300 -6.68 -17.71 -23.43
C GLN A 300 -8.07 -17.54 -24.03
N GLY A 301 -8.90 -16.65 -23.45
CA GLY A 301 -10.21 -16.31 -23.98
C GLY A 301 -10.14 -15.69 -25.39
N CYS A 302 -9.14 -14.83 -25.62
CA CYS A 302 -8.97 -14.12 -26.90
C CYS A 302 -8.37 -14.99 -28.01
N CYS A 303 -7.48 -15.94 -27.72
CA CYS A 303 -6.71 -16.65 -28.75
C CYS A 303 -7.33 -17.98 -29.23
N GLY A 304 -8.49 -18.38 -28.69
CA GLY A 304 -9.09 -19.68 -28.98
C GLY A 304 -8.20 -20.87 -28.54
N ARG A 305 -8.71 -22.10 -28.67
CA ARG A 305 -8.01 -23.32 -28.20
C ARG A 305 -6.62 -23.56 -28.82
N GLY A 306 -6.28 -22.90 -29.93
CA GLY A 306 -5.03 -23.11 -30.68
C GLY A 306 -3.75 -22.59 -30.02
N MET A 307 -3.81 -21.57 -29.16
CA MET A 307 -2.63 -21.00 -28.49
C MET A 307 -2.40 -21.52 -27.06
N GLY A 308 -3.18 -22.50 -26.60
CA GLY A 308 -3.10 -23.02 -25.23
C GLY A 308 -1.72 -23.55 -24.84
N PHE A 309 -0.93 -24.06 -25.80
CA PHE A 309 0.41 -24.61 -25.54
C PHE A 309 1.45 -23.53 -25.19
N LEU A 310 1.46 -22.40 -25.91
CA LEU A 310 2.37 -21.28 -25.65
C LEU A 310 2.06 -20.61 -24.31
N VAL A 311 0.77 -20.50 -24.00
CA VAL A 311 0.29 -19.94 -22.73
C VAL A 311 0.66 -20.84 -21.55
N ARG A 312 0.61 -22.17 -21.71
CA ARG A 312 1.02 -23.12 -20.67
C ARG A 312 2.52 -23.06 -20.41
N GLN A 313 3.36 -22.95 -21.45
CA GLN A 313 4.80 -22.76 -21.27
C GLN A 313 5.12 -21.43 -20.56
N LEU A 314 4.41 -20.34 -20.88
CA LEU A 314 4.58 -19.07 -20.20
C LEU A 314 4.05 -19.09 -18.76
N SER A 315 2.99 -19.86 -18.47
CA SER A 315 2.53 -20.04 -17.08
C SER A 315 3.55 -20.82 -16.26
N ASP A 316 4.14 -21.87 -16.82
CA ASP A 316 5.15 -22.67 -16.13
C ASP A 316 6.44 -21.85 -15.91
N LEU A 317 6.83 -21.02 -16.88
CA LEU A 317 7.95 -20.08 -16.74
C LEU A 317 7.66 -19.00 -15.68
N PHE A 318 6.43 -18.48 -15.62
CA PHE A 318 6.03 -17.49 -14.63
C PHE A 318 5.95 -18.09 -13.22
N TRP A 319 5.43 -19.32 -13.08
CA TRP A 319 5.47 -20.10 -11.84
C TRP A 319 6.90 -20.32 -11.37
N ALA A 320 7.79 -20.73 -12.27
CA ALA A 320 9.22 -20.89 -11.98
C ALA A 320 9.87 -19.58 -11.53
N LEU A 321 9.54 -18.44 -12.16
CA LEU A 321 10.07 -17.12 -11.80
C LEU A 321 9.45 -16.52 -10.53
N SER A 322 8.25 -16.95 -10.13
CA SER A 322 7.57 -16.49 -8.91
C SER A 322 8.05 -17.19 -7.63
N LEU A 323 8.81 -18.28 -7.78
CA LEU A 323 9.44 -19.03 -6.69
C LEU A 323 10.87 -18.54 -6.34
N PHE A 324 11.38 -17.54 -7.06
CA PHE A 324 12.66 -16.85 -6.79
C PHE A 324 12.43 -15.36 -6.50
#